data_AF-A0A6L7GLB6-F1
#
_entry.id   AF-A0A6L7GLB6-F1
#
_cell.length_a   1.000
_cell.length_b   1.000
_cell.length_c   1.000
_cell.angle_alpha   90.00
_cell.angle_beta   90.00
_cell.angle_gamma   90.00
#
_symmetry.space_group_name_H-M   'P 1'
#
loop_
_entity.id
_entity.type
_entity.pdbx_description
1 polymer ?
#
loop_
_entity_poly.entity_id
_entity_poly.type
_entity_poly.pdbx_seq_one_letter_code
_entity_poly.pdbx_strand_id
1 'polypeptide(L)'
;MTSNVPGKYAASTLDTRRIRAYARRVARETTTAPAEPLTKCTQVYVPVVKIRSVGFLGLKKETYTAHETHERSIEVVGSHWVLFSTRHFITQGKCKRHKAYEYEETNSWVLATNGELLKVWQWGDFTLFNSGVTKRESDCTVRAMTEDDILELDHDHKFTHYEDRSGHYRGDRQAGRIVRHAKGVGLSLKLKQLL
;
A
#
# COMPACT_ATOMS: atom_id res chain seq x y z
N MET A 1 23.47 3.15 -17.17
CA MET A 1 23.33 1.74 -17.59
C MET A 1 22.22 1.65 -18.63
N THR A 2 22.56 1.46 -19.89
CA THR A 2 21.58 1.30 -20.98
C THR A 2 20.95 -0.08 -20.86
N SER A 3 19.71 -0.17 -20.38
CA SER A 3 18.99 -1.43 -20.37
C SER A 3 18.77 -1.86 -21.82
N ASN A 4 19.28 -3.03 -22.20
CA ASN A 4 18.91 -3.68 -23.46
C ASN A 4 17.45 -4.10 -23.32
N VAL A 5 16.52 -3.18 -23.61
CA VAL A 5 15.11 -3.52 -23.77
C VAL A 5 15.02 -4.48 -24.95
N PRO A 6 14.45 -5.70 -24.77
CA PRO A 6 14.30 -6.64 -25.88
C PRO A 6 13.56 -5.94 -27.03
N GLY A 7 14.07 -6.01 -28.26
CA GLY A 7 13.49 -5.27 -29.39
C GLY A 7 12.00 -5.54 -29.61
N LYS A 8 11.53 -6.75 -29.28
CA LYS A 8 10.11 -7.12 -29.28
C LYS A 8 9.28 -6.40 -28.22
N TYR A 9 9.83 -6.17 -27.03
CA TYR A 9 9.14 -5.48 -25.94
C TYR A 9 8.94 -3.99 -26.27
N ALA A 10 9.99 -3.34 -26.77
CA ALA A 10 9.95 -1.93 -27.16
C ALA A 10 8.90 -1.68 -28.27
N ALA A 11 8.82 -2.59 -29.25
CA ALA A 11 7.86 -2.52 -30.35
C ALA A 11 6.42 -2.90 -29.95
N SER A 12 6.20 -3.49 -28.77
CA SER A 12 4.86 -3.90 -28.33
C SER A 12 4.06 -2.74 -27.74
N THR A 13 2.75 -2.79 -27.91
CA THR A 13 1.78 -1.83 -27.34
C THR A 13 0.99 -2.50 -26.23
N LEU A 14 0.78 -1.79 -25.13
CA LEU A 14 -0.06 -2.24 -24.04
C LEU A 14 -1.53 -2.02 -24.40
N ASP A 15 -2.34 -3.08 -24.46
CA ASP A 15 -3.80 -2.97 -24.61
C ASP A 15 -4.47 -3.05 -23.23
N THR A 16 -4.54 -1.90 -22.55
CA THR A 16 -5.13 -1.78 -21.21
C THR A 16 -6.60 -2.16 -21.19
N ARG A 17 -7.35 -1.88 -22.27
CA ARG A 17 -8.78 -2.23 -22.38
C ARG A 17 -8.96 -3.74 -22.35
N ARG A 18 -8.17 -4.47 -23.15
CA ARG A 18 -8.20 -5.94 -23.18
C ARG A 18 -7.77 -6.55 -21.86
N ILE A 19 -6.74 -6.03 -21.21
CA ILE A 19 -6.29 -6.50 -19.89
C ILE A 19 -7.39 -6.31 -18.84
N ARG A 20 -8.03 -5.14 -18.80
CA ARG A 20 -9.13 -4.86 -17.85
C ARG A 20 -10.35 -5.76 -18.11
N ALA A 21 -10.68 -6.02 -19.38
CA ALA A 21 -11.73 -6.96 -19.73
C ALA A 21 -11.39 -8.39 -19.26
N TYR A 22 -10.12 -8.81 -19.42
CA TYR A 22 -9.66 -10.10 -18.94
C TYR A 22 -9.68 -10.18 -17.41
N ALA A 23 -9.23 -9.16 -16.69
CA ALA A 23 -9.29 -9.09 -15.23
C ALA A 23 -10.72 -9.26 -14.68
N ARG A 24 -11.70 -8.56 -15.28
CA ARG A 24 -13.13 -8.74 -14.93
C ARG A 24 -13.63 -10.15 -15.20
N ARG A 25 -13.17 -10.78 -16.27
CA ARG A 25 -13.50 -12.18 -16.56
C ARG A 25 -12.91 -13.10 -15.49
N VAL A 26 -11.63 -12.93 -15.16
CA VAL A 26 -10.95 -13.71 -14.12
C VAL A 26 -11.66 -13.58 -12.77
N ALA A 27 -12.00 -12.36 -12.34
CA ALA A 27 -12.69 -12.14 -11.08
C ALA A 27 -14.04 -12.87 -10.96
N ARG A 28 -14.73 -13.13 -12.08
CA ARG A 28 -15.99 -13.88 -12.12
C ARG A 28 -15.81 -15.39 -12.21
N GLU A 29 -14.73 -15.83 -12.86
CA GLU A 29 -14.50 -17.25 -13.18
C GLU A 29 -13.56 -17.95 -12.18
N THR A 30 -12.77 -17.18 -11.42
CA THR A 30 -11.82 -17.74 -10.46
C THR A 30 -12.54 -18.50 -9.34
N THR A 31 -11.98 -19.66 -8.99
CA THR A 31 -12.38 -20.45 -7.81
C THR A 31 -11.41 -20.26 -6.64
N THR A 32 -10.35 -19.48 -6.84
CA THR A 32 -9.37 -19.18 -5.78
C THR A 32 -10.03 -18.28 -4.75
N ALA A 33 -9.95 -18.63 -3.46
CA ALA A 33 -10.49 -17.78 -2.41
C ALA A 33 -9.74 -16.44 -2.34
N PRO A 34 -10.44 -15.29 -2.30
CA PRO A 34 -9.79 -13.99 -2.13
C PRO A 34 -9.24 -13.85 -0.70
N ALA A 35 -8.26 -12.98 -0.52
CA ALA A 35 -7.81 -12.54 0.78
C ALA A 35 -8.90 -11.71 1.49
N GLU A 36 -8.80 -11.66 2.82
CA GLU A 36 -9.66 -10.82 3.66
C GLU A 36 -9.56 -9.32 3.27
N PRO A 37 -10.60 -8.52 3.55
CA PRO A 37 -10.57 -7.09 3.31
C PRO A 37 -9.37 -6.42 3.97
N LEU A 38 -8.74 -5.52 3.22
CA LEU A 38 -7.67 -4.68 3.75
C LEU A 38 -8.28 -3.50 4.51
N THR A 39 -7.95 -3.39 5.79
CA THR A 39 -8.45 -2.31 6.65
C THR A 39 -7.33 -1.37 7.09
N LYS A 40 -7.69 -0.12 7.36
CA LYS A 40 -6.82 0.92 7.92
C LYS A 40 -7.48 1.51 9.15
N CYS A 41 -6.73 1.68 10.24
CA CYS A 41 -7.18 2.47 11.37
C CYS A 41 -7.07 3.96 11.02
N THR A 42 -8.15 4.70 11.14
CA THR A 42 -8.18 6.15 10.94
C THR A 42 -8.83 6.85 12.12
N GLN A 43 -8.43 8.08 12.36
CA GLN A 43 -9.09 8.97 13.29
C GLN A 43 -10.32 9.58 12.63
N VAL A 44 -11.47 9.48 13.29
CA VAL A 44 -12.74 10.06 12.86
C VAL A 44 -13.19 11.06 13.91
N TYR A 45 -13.60 12.24 13.46
CA TYR A 45 -14.19 13.26 14.31
C TYR A 45 -15.67 12.96 14.49
N VAL A 46 -16.05 12.49 15.67
CA VAL A 46 -17.43 12.13 15.99
C VAL A 46 -18.02 13.24 16.87
N PRO A 47 -19.20 13.79 16.52
CA PRO A 47 -19.89 14.72 17.40
C PRO A 47 -20.36 13.96 18.64
N VAL A 48 -19.90 14.40 19.81
CA VAL A 48 -20.31 13.87 21.11
C VAL A 48 -21.01 14.94 21.91
N VAL A 49 -22.09 14.54 22.56
CA VAL A 49 -22.87 15.43 23.42
C VAL A 49 -22.19 15.49 24.79
N LYS A 50 -21.68 16.66 25.16
CA LYS A 50 -21.04 16.91 26.47
C LYS A 50 -21.90 17.85 27.30
N ILE A 51 -21.75 17.74 28.62
CA ILE A 51 -22.41 18.61 29.58
C ILE A 51 -21.34 19.45 30.26
N ARG A 52 -21.53 20.77 30.33
CA ARG A 52 -20.70 21.68 31.12
C ARG A 52 -21.55 22.44 32.14
N SER A 53 -20.95 22.77 33.27
CA SER A 53 -21.56 23.68 34.24
C SER A 53 -21.29 25.14 33.81
N VAL A 54 -22.33 25.96 33.79
CA VAL A 54 -22.30 27.38 33.40
C VAL A 54 -23.02 28.25 34.45
N GLY A 55 -22.59 29.51 34.58
CA GLY A 55 -23.11 30.49 35.53
C GLY A 55 -22.30 30.62 36.83
N PHE A 56 -22.53 31.70 37.60
CA PHE A 56 -21.92 31.91 38.91
C PHE A 56 -22.29 30.74 39.85
N LEU A 57 -21.29 30.05 40.41
CA LEU A 57 -21.38 28.81 41.20
C LEU A 57 -21.75 27.52 40.43
N GLY A 58 -21.79 27.51 39.09
CA GLY A 58 -21.97 26.28 38.31
C GLY A 58 -23.35 25.61 38.46
N LEU A 59 -24.36 26.36 38.88
CA LEU A 59 -25.71 25.87 39.18
C LEU A 59 -26.53 25.45 37.94
N LYS A 60 -26.13 25.85 36.73
CA LYS A 60 -26.80 25.45 35.49
C LYS A 60 -25.94 24.48 34.70
N LYS A 61 -26.54 23.40 34.20
CA LYS A 61 -25.91 22.47 33.27
C LYS A 61 -26.37 22.78 31.86
N GLU A 62 -25.43 22.98 30.95
CA GLU A 62 -25.68 23.19 29.53
C GLU A 62 -25.10 22.02 28.74
N THR A 63 -25.89 21.52 27.81
CA THR A 63 -25.47 20.48 26.88
C THR A 63 -24.92 21.14 25.61
N TYR A 64 -23.74 20.73 25.16
CA TYR A 64 -23.12 21.22 23.94
C TYR A 64 -22.53 20.06 23.13
N THR A 65 -22.49 20.23 21.80
CA THR A 65 -21.84 19.28 20.91
C THR A 65 -20.35 19.59 20.87
N ALA A 66 -19.53 18.67 21.36
CA ALA A 66 -18.09 18.66 21.15
C ALA A 66 -17.75 17.67 20.03
N HIS A 67 -16.55 17.78 19.47
CA HIS A 67 -16.02 16.74 18.59
C HIS A 67 -14.95 15.98 19.36
N GLU A 68 -15.06 14.66 19.37
CA GLU A 68 -14.02 13.77 19.89
C GLU A 68 -13.41 12.95 18.76
N THR A 69 -12.12 12.71 18.87
CA THR A 69 -11.38 11.88 17.94
C THR A 69 -11.47 10.43 18.40
N HIS A 70 -12.17 9.61 17.63
CA HIS A 70 -12.22 8.17 17.83
C HIS A 70 -11.41 7.46 16.76
N GLU A 71 -10.70 6.41 17.16
CA GLU A 71 -10.10 5.48 16.21
C GLU A 71 -11.18 4.55 15.64
N ARG A 72 -11.20 4.42 14.32
CA ARG A 72 -12.08 3.50 13.61
C ARG A 72 -11.30 2.75 12.55
N SER A 73 -11.51 1.44 12.50
CA SER A 73 -11.05 0.63 11.38
C SER A 73 -11.99 0.84 10.19
N ILE A 74 -11.44 1.28 9.06
CA ILE A 74 -12.16 1.44 7.79
C ILE A 74 -11.62 0.45 6.77
N GLU A 75 -12.51 -0.12 5.97
CA GLU A 75 -12.12 -0.93 4.81
C GLU A 75 -11.55 -0.02 3.71
N VAL A 76 -10.35 -0.35 3.23
CA VAL A 76 -9.68 0.38 2.14
C VAL A 76 -9.76 -0.39 0.82
N VAL A 77 -9.71 -1.71 0.90
CA VAL A 77 -10.01 -2.63 -0.21
C VAL A 77 -10.86 -3.75 0.37
N GLY A 78 -11.96 -4.11 -0.29
CA GLY A 78 -12.72 -5.32 0.05
C GLY A 78 -11.89 -6.59 -0.17
N SER A 79 -12.54 -7.76 -0.12
CA SER A 79 -11.87 -9.01 -0.46
C SER A 79 -11.26 -8.93 -1.87
N HIS A 80 -10.03 -9.40 -2.01
CA HIS A 80 -9.23 -9.22 -3.24
C HIS A 80 -8.19 -10.34 -3.41
N TRP A 81 -7.66 -10.49 -4.62
CA TRP A 81 -6.51 -11.36 -4.89
C TRP A 81 -5.24 -10.53 -5.07
N VAL A 82 -4.18 -10.87 -4.34
CA VAL A 82 -2.86 -10.26 -4.52
C VAL A 82 -2.17 -10.91 -5.72
N LEU A 83 -1.92 -10.12 -6.76
CA LEU A 83 -1.27 -10.58 -8.00
C LEU A 83 0.25 -10.50 -7.89
N PHE A 84 0.73 -9.44 -7.24
CA PHE A 84 2.13 -9.14 -7.06
C PHE A 84 2.31 -8.19 -5.89
N SER A 85 3.43 -8.28 -5.18
CA SER A 85 3.79 -7.31 -4.15
C SER A 85 5.29 -7.11 -4.07
N THR A 86 5.68 -5.93 -3.61
CA THR A 86 7.06 -5.58 -3.25
C THR A 86 7.10 -5.07 -1.82
N ARG A 87 8.25 -5.20 -1.18
CA ARG A 87 8.52 -4.72 0.16
C ARG A 87 9.82 -3.92 0.18
N HIS A 88 9.86 -2.92 1.05
CA HIS A 88 11.05 -2.16 1.35
C HIS A 88 11.15 -1.90 2.84
N PHE A 89 12.35 -2.08 3.37
CA PHE A 89 12.66 -1.83 4.76
C PHE A 89 13.87 -0.94 4.88
N ILE A 90 13.81 -0.02 5.83
CA ILE A 90 14.96 0.80 6.25
C ILE A 90 15.10 0.61 7.76
N THR A 91 16.30 0.31 8.21
CA THR A 91 16.64 0.25 9.64
C THR A 91 17.84 1.14 9.89
N GLN A 92 17.70 2.10 10.80
CA GLN A 92 18.79 2.99 11.21
C GLN A 92 19.05 2.84 12.69
N GLY A 93 20.35 2.74 13.03
CA GLY A 93 20.82 2.74 14.40
C GLY A 93 20.82 4.14 15.02
N LYS A 94 21.54 4.27 16.14
CA LYS A 94 21.61 5.53 16.90
C LYS A 94 22.21 6.66 16.07
N CYS A 95 21.48 7.77 15.95
CA CYS A 95 21.95 9.03 15.38
C CYS A 95 21.74 10.20 16.37
N LYS A 96 22.02 11.45 15.93
CA LYS A 96 21.82 12.65 16.76
C LYS A 96 20.36 12.86 17.19
N ARG A 97 19.39 12.35 16.42
CA ARG A 97 17.94 12.57 16.64
C ARG A 97 17.24 11.40 17.32
N HIS A 98 17.59 10.15 16.98
CA HIS A 98 16.92 8.95 17.47
C HIS A 98 17.93 7.84 17.83
N LYS A 99 17.51 6.91 18.70
CA LYS A 99 18.23 5.69 19.06
C LYS A 99 18.00 4.56 18.07
N ALA A 100 16.80 4.50 17.49
CA ALA A 100 16.43 3.54 16.46
C ALA A 100 15.35 4.15 15.56
N TYR A 101 15.42 3.79 14.27
CA TYR A 101 14.38 4.06 13.28
C TYR A 101 14.16 2.83 12.43
N GLU A 102 12.91 2.46 12.25
CA GLU A 102 12.48 1.37 11.39
C GLU A 102 11.39 1.89 10.45
N TYR A 103 11.50 1.57 9.18
CA TYR A 103 10.50 1.86 8.16
C TYR A 103 10.21 0.59 7.39
N GLU A 104 8.93 0.36 7.12
CA GLU A 104 8.45 -0.70 6.25
C GLU A 104 7.47 -0.11 5.25
N GLU A 105 7.63 -0.49 3.99
CA GLU A 105 6.72 -0.16 2.89
C GLU A 105 6.35 -1.43 2.14
N THR A 106 5.09 -1.57 1.77
CA THR A 106 4.61 -2.59 0.87
C THR A 106 3.81 -1.94 -0.27
N ASN A 107 4.13 -2.31 -1.51
CA ASN A 107 3.27 -2.05 -2.66
C ASN A 107 2.62 -3.36 -3.09
N SER A 108 1.30 -3.41 -3.19
CA SER A 108 0.54 -4.58 -3.61
C SER A 108 -0.31 -4.26 -4.84
N TRP A 109 -0.21 -5.10 -5.86
CA TRP A 109 -1.03 -5.07 -7.05
C TRP A 109 -2.12 -6.12 -6.90
N VAL A 110 -3.37 -5.69 -6.89
CA VAL A 110 -4.49 -6.54 -6.51
C VAL A 110 -5.59 -6.54 -7.58
N LEU A 111 -6.29 -7.67 -7.68
CA LEU A 111 -7.56 -7.81 -8.37
C LEU A 111 -8.69 -7.79 -7.33
N ALA A 112 -9.53 -6.78 -7.35
CA ALA A 112 -10.74 -6.75 -6.52
C ALA A 112 -11.80 -7.72 -7.07
N THR A 113 -12.73 -8.16 -6.21
CA THR A 113 -13.83 -9.08 -6.58
C THR A 113 -14.77 -8.53 -7.64
N ASN A 114 -14.88 -7.21 -7.77
CA ASN A 114 -15.61 -6.53 -8.84
C ASN A 114 -14.85 -6.52 -10.19
N GLY A 115 -13.62 -7.05 -10.24
CA GLY A 115 -12.77 -7.07 -11.42
C GLY A 115 -11.91 -5.82 -11.63
N GLU A 116 -11.87 -4.91 -10.66
CA GLU A 116 -10.98 -3.74 -10.71
C GLU A 116 -9.54 -4.11 -10.39
N LEU A 117 -8.62 -3.47 -11.09
CA LEU A 117 -7.18 -3.59 -10.87
C LEU A 117 -6.71 -2.40 -10.06
N LEU A 118 -6.30 -2.66 -8.81
CA LEU A 118 -5.91 -1.64 -7.85
C LEU A 118 -4.45 -1.81 -7.44
N LYS A 119 -3.77 -0.69 -7.18
CA LYS A 119 -2.50 -0.68 -6.47
C LYS A 119 -2.74 -0.13 -5.07
N VAL A 120 -2.27 -0.88 -4.09
CA VAL A 120 -2.27 -0.53 -2.68
C VAL A 120 -0.84 -0.18 -2.29
N TRP A 121 -0.65 0.98 -1.71
CA TRP A 121 0.61 1.36 -1.07
C TRP A 121 0.38 1.49 0.42
N GLN A 122 1.18 0.78 1.21
CA GLN A 122 1.16 0.81 2.66
C GLN A 122 2.55 1.13 3.16
N TRP A 123 2.64 1.97 4.17
CA TRP A 123 3.89 2.16 4.89
C TRP A 123 3.63 2.33 6.38
N GLY A 124 4.65 2.04 7.16
CA GLY A 124 4.72 2.36 8.56
C GLY A 124 6.14 2.69 8.97
N ASP A 125 6.26 3.54 9.97
CA ASP A 125 7.53 3.78 10.65
C ASP A 125 7.42 3.64 12.16
N PHE A 126 8.58 3.44 12.76
CA PHE A 126 8.78 3.45 14.18
C PHE A 126 10.04 4.24 14.49
N THR A 127 9.94 5.18 15.40
CA THR A 127 11.08 5.97 15.90
C THR A 127 11.17 5.86 17.42
N LEU A 128 12.34 5.47 17.93
CA LEU A 128 12.71 5.61 19.34
C LEU A 128 13.63 6.82 19.49
N PHE A 129 13.14 7.92 20.06
CA PHE A 129 13.91 9.14 20.24
C PHE A 129 14.96 9.03 21.34
N ASN A 130 15.96 9.92 21.31
CA ASN A 130 16.99 9.97 22.35
C ASN A 130 16.41 10.24 23.76
N SER A 131 15.28 10.95 23.84
CA SER A 131 14.52 11.18 25.07
C SER A 131 13.83 9.94 25.65
N GLY A 132 13.80 8.82 24.92
CA GLY A 132 13.04 7.61 25.28
C GLY A 132 11.59 7.61 24.80
N VAL A 133 11.11 8.71 24.23
CA VAL A 133 9.78 8.78 23.59
C VAL A 133 9.76 7.89 22.35
N THR A 134 8.65 7.20 22.13
CA THR A 134 8.39 6.42 20.91
C THR A 134 7.33 7.10 20.05
N LYS A 135 7.44 6.93 18.74
CA LYS A 135 6.44 7.35 17.76
C LYS A 135 6.26 6.24 16.74
N ARG A 136 5.02 6.01 16.33
CA ARG A 136 4.65 5.10 15.26
C ARG A 136 3.67 5.82 14.35
N GLU A 137 3.97 5.85 13.07
CA GLU A 137 3.07 6.37 12.04
C GLU A 137 2.86 5.32 10.97
N SER A 138 1.71 5.38 10.30
CA SER A 138 1.42 4.53 9.15
C SER A 138 0.38 5.16 8.26
N ASP A 139 0.40 4.76 6.98
CA ASP A 139 -0.61 5.14 6.01
C ASP A 139 -0.89 3.99 5.02
N CYS A 140 -2.04 4.07 4.39
CA CYS A 140 -2.46 3.19 3.32
C CYS A 140 -3.20 4.02 2.26
N THR A 141 -2.77 3.93 1.02
CA THR A 141 -3.46 4.54 -0.13
C THR A 141 -3.80 3.47 -1.16
N VAL A 142 -4.95 3.66 -1.80
CA VAL A 142 -5.46 2.75 -2.84
C VAL A 142 -5.83 3.58 -4.04
N ARG A 143 -5.43 3.11 -5.22
CA ARG A 143 -5.76 3.75 -6.50
C ARG A 143 -5.86 2.71 -7.60
N ALA A 144 -6.53 3.07 -8.69
CA ALA A 144 -6.51 2.26 -9.90
C ALA A 144 -5.08 2.11 -10.44
N MET A 145 -4.76 0.94 -10.99
CA MET A 145 -3.50 0.72 -11.69
C MET A 145 -3.41 1.59 -12.95
N THR A 146 -2.28 2.28 -13.07
CA THR A 146 -1.86 2.99 -14.29
C THR A 146 -1.16 2.03 -15.25
N GLU A 147 -0.78 2.51 -16.44
CA GLU A 147 0.02 1.72 -17.37
C GLU A 147 1.38 1.34 -16.76
N ASP A 148 2.08 2.28 -16.13
CA ASP A 148 3.37 2.03 -15.49
C ASP A 148 3.26 0.95 -14.41
N ASP A 149 2.18 0.96 -13.63
CA ASP A 149 1.95 -0.09 -12.63
C ASP A 149 1.72 -1.47 -13.26
N ILE A 150 1.10 -1.53 -14.45
CA ILE A 150 0.92 -2.78 -15.19
C ILE A 150 2.26 -3.28 -15.73
N LEU A 151 3.08 -2.37 -16.25
CA LEU A 151 4.39 -2.68 -16.81
C LEU A 151 5.37 -3.14 -15.73
N GLU A 152 5.23 -2.67 -14.48
CA GLU A 152 6.06 -3.12 -13.36
C GLU A 152 6.10 -4.66 -13.26
N LEU A 153 4.98 -5.34 -13.51
CA LEU A 153 4.89 -6.81 -13.46
C LEU A 153 5.67 -7.53 -14.59
N ASP A 154 6.17 -6.79 -15.57
CA ASP A 154 7.05 -7.31 -16.62
C ASP A 154 8.53 -7.34 -16.21
N HIS A 155 8.89 -6.73 -15.08
CA HIS A 155 10.25 -6.69 -14.55
C HIS A 155 10.54 -7.85 -13.60
N ASP A 156 11.82 -8.18 -13.42
CA ASP A 156 12.25 -8.92 -12.24
C ASP A 156 12.35 -8.00 -11.02
N HIS A 157 11.96 -8.53 -9.85
CA HIS A 157 12.06 -7.85 -8.58
C HIS A 157 12.92 -8.71 -7.67
N LYS A 158 14.22 -8.39 -7.65
CA LYS A 158 15.18 -9.12 -6.83
C LYS A 158 15.24 -8.49 -5.46
N PHE A 159 15.06 -9.31 -4.43
CA PHE A 159 15.31 -8.88 -3.07
C PHE A 159 16.79 -8.56 -2.91
N THR A 160 17.09 -7.31 -2.59
CA THR A 160 18.45 -6.83 -2.36
C THR A 160 18.60 -6.39 -0.91
N HIS A 161 19.83 -6.42 -0.44
CA HIS A 161 20.22 -5.87 0.85
C HIS A 161 21.48 -5.05 0.61
N TYR A 162 21.45 -3.79 1.02
CA TYR A 162 22.62 -2.94 1.06
C TYR A 162 22.65 -2.15 2.37
N GLU A 163 23.85 -1.78 2.78
CA GLU A 163 24.10 -1.00 3.98
C GLU A 163 25.01 0.16 3.61
N ASP A 164 24.74 1.34 4.16
CA ASP A 164 25.64 2.47 4.12
C ASP A 164 25.76 3.12 5.51
N ARG A 165 26.42 4.28 5.59
CA ARG A 165 26.58 5.02 6.86
C ARG A 165 25.25 5.47 7.48
N SER A 166 24.18 5.51 6.69
CA SER A 166 22.87 6.03 7.06
C SER A 166 21.93 4.92 7.55
N GLY A 167 22.17 3.66 7.17
CA GLY A 167 21.41 2.52 7.69
C GLY A 167 21.48 1.26 6.82
N HIS A 168 20.65 0.29 7.17
CA HIS A 168 20.43 -0.93 6.42
C HIS A 168 19.15 -0.81 5.59
N TYR A 169 19.24 -1.18 4.32
CA TYR A 169 18.17 -1.07 3.35
C TYR A 169 17.97 -2.43 2.71
N ARG A 170 16.76 -2.96 2.78
CA ARG A 170 16.46 -4.28 2.21
C ARG A 170 15.11 -4.28 1.53
N GLY A 171 14.95 -5.03 0.46
CA GLY A 171 13.69 -5.07 -0.28
C GLY A 171 13.84 -5.36 -1.76
N ASP A 172 12.71 -5.43 -2.42
CA ASP A 172 12.54 -5.69 -3.86
C ASP A 172 11.70 -4.62 -4.56
N ARG A 173 11.55 -3.45 -3.91
CA ARG A 173 10.79 -2.29 -4.40
C ARG A 173 11.20 -1.83 -5.80
N GLN A 174 12.48 -1.90 -6.14
CA GLN A 174 12.96 -1.41 -7.44
C GLN A 174 12.80 -2.49 -8.51
N ALA A 175 12.08 -2.14 -9.59
CA ALA A 175 12.08 -2.92 -10.82
C ALA A 175 13.51 -3.09 -11.36
N GLY A 176 13.87 -4.34 -11.62
CA GLY A 176 15.10 -4.71 -12.29
C GLY A 176 14.96 -4.70 -13.81
N ARG A 177 15.48 -5.73 -14.46
CA ARG A 177 15.41 -5.86 -15.92
C ARG A 177 14.03 -6.36 -16.35
N ILE A 178 13.64 -5.98 -17.55
CA ILE A 178 12.46 -6.54 -18.22
C ILE A 178 12.71 -8.03 -18.49
N VAL A 179 11.82 -8.90 -18.01
CA VAL A 179 11.88 -10.36 -18.21
C VAL A 179 10.80 -10.87 -19.15
N ARG A 180 9.93 -9.99 -19.65
CA ARG A 180 8.86 -10.33 -20.60
C ARG A 180 9.17 -9.84 -22.01
N HIS A 181 8.56 -10.52 -22.98
CA HIS A 181 8.78 -10.25 -24.40
C HIS A 181 7.81 -9.20 -24.97
N ALA A 182 6.73 -8.88 -24.26
CA ALA A 182 5.75 -7.86 -24.61
C ALA A 182 5.15 -7.21 -23.35
N LYS A 183 4.66 -5.98 -23.50
CA LYS A 183 4.06 -5.17 -22.44
C LYS A 183 2.78 -5.81 -21.87
N GLY A 184 2.66 -5.86 -20.55
CA GLY A 184 1.47 -6.37 -19.84
C GLY A 184 1.33 -7.89 -19.80
N VAL A 185 2.33 -8.62 -20.28
CA VAL A 185 2.36 -10.10 -20.21
C VAL A 185 2.48 -10.55 -18.75
N GLY A 186 3.25 -9.84 -17.92
CA GLY A 186 3.41 -10.13 -16.49
C GLY A 186 2.07 -10.15 -15.76
N LEU A 187 1.27 -9.10 -15.90
CA LEU A 187 -0.07 -9.04 -15.33
C LEU A 187 -0.99 -10.12 -15.89
N SER A 188 -0.98 -10.34 -17.20
CA SER A 188 -1.81 -11.37 -17.82
C SER A 188 -1.49 -12.78 -17.29
N LEU A 189 -0.22 -13.07 -17.02
CA LEU A 189 0.20 -14.34 -16.41
C LEU A 189 -0.29 -14.46 -14.96
N LYS A 190 -0.22 -13.39 -14.17
CA LYS A 190 -0.74 -13.38 -12.79
C LYS A 190 -2.24 -13.58 -12.74
N LEU A 191 -2.98 -12.92 -13.63
CA LEU A 191 -4.43 -13.11 -13.76
C LEU A 191 -4.76 -14.55 -14.17
N LYS A 192 -4.00 -15.12 -15.11
CA LYS A 192 -4.18 -16.52 -15.53
C LYS A 192 -3.94 -17.51 -14.38
N GLN A 193 -3.08 -17.22 -13.42
CA GLN A 193 -2.82 -18.09 -12.26
C GLN A 193 -4.02 -18.20 -11.30
N LEU A 194 -5.01 -17.32 -11.41
CA LEU A 194 -6.23 -17.37 -10.61
C LEU A 194 -7.34 -18.21 -11.27
N LEU A 195 -7.21 -18.55 -12.56
CA LEU A 195 -8.15 -19.42 -13.29
C LEU A 195 -7.71 -20.88 -13.17
#